data_AF-A0A6N2D2C8-F1
#
_entry.id   AF-A0A6N2D2C8-F1
#
_cell.length_a   1.000
_cell.length_b   1.000
_cell.length_c   1.000
_cell.angle_alpha   90.00
_cell.angle_beta   90.00
_cell.angle_gamma   90.00
#
_symmetry.space_group_name_H-M   'P 1'
#
loop_
_entity.id
_entity.type
_entity.pdbx_description
1 polymer ?
#
loop_
_entity_poly.entity_id
_entity_poly.type
_entity_poly.pdbx_seq_one_letter_code
_entity_poly.pdbx_strand_id
1 'polypeptide(L)' 'MREVEARGASCALVAGELRLTVVLVALLQARGVMCVTTVAEREVREEPLPDGSVRMERRYRFAGFREVPALAGLR' A
#
# COMPACT_ATOMS: atom_id res chain seq x y z
N MET A 1 -25.95 -21.28 -0.05
CA MET A 1 -25.10 -20.08 -0.09
C MET A 1 -25.46 -19.27 1.14
N ARG A 2 -24.53 -19.06 2.08
CA ARG A 2 -24.84 -18.30 3.31
C ARG A 2 -24.68 -16.82 2.97
N GLU A 3 -25.75 -16.05 3.16
CA GLU A 3 -25.67 -14.58 3.13
C GLU A 3 -24.79 -14.13 4.30
N VAL A 4 -23.68 -13.48 3.97
CA VAL A 4 -22.82 -12.82 4.95
C VAL A 4 -22.98 -11.34 4.71
N GLU A 5 -23.76 -10.69 5.57
CA GLU A 5 -23.93 -9.24 5.53
C GLU A 5 -22.71 -8.60 6.19
N ALA A 6 -21.88 -7.93 5.38
CA ALA A 6 -20.73 -7.19 5.89
C ALA A 6 -21.22 -5.98 6.69
N ARG A 7 -21.22 -6.10 8.02
CA ARG A 7 -21.44 -4.95 8.91
C ARG A 7 -20.32 -3.95 8.65
N GLY A 8 -20.68 -2.70 8.37
CA GLY A 8 -19.79 -1.66 7.82
C GLY A 8 -18.36 -1.72 8.35
N ALA A 9 -17.39 -1.80 7.44
CA ALA A 9 -15.98 -1.88 7.79
C ALA A 9 -15.51 -0.55 8.40
N SER A 10 -14.91 -0.59 9.59
CA SER A 10 -14.26 0.57 10.22
C SER A 10 -12.88 0.84 9.63
N CYS A 11 -12.30 -0.13 8.92
CA CYS A 11 -10.97 -0.05 8.33
C CYS A 11 -10.89 -0.83 7.01
N ALA A 12 -10.12 -0.31 6.03
CA ALA A 12 -9.88 -0.93 4.74
C ALA A 12 -8.38 -0.89 4.38
N LEU A 13 -7.84 -2.05 3.95
CA LEU A 13 -6.56 -2.10 3.27
C LEU A 13 -6.75 -1.64 1.82
N VAL A 14 -6.05 -0.57 1.42
CA VAL A 14 -6.11 -0.04 0.06
C VAL A 14 -4.73 -0.15 -0.59
N ALA A 15 -4.67 -0.92 -1.67
CA ALA A 15 -3.46 -1.15 -2.45
C ALA A 15 -3.81 -1.38 -3.92
N GLY A 16 -2.95 -0.93 -4.83
CA GLY A 16 -3.15 -1.07 -6.27
C GLY A 16 -2.47 0.05 -7.04
N GLU A 17 -3.01 0.35 -8.23
CA GLU A 17 -2.57 1.49 -9.02
C GLU A 17 -2.83 2.80 -8.26
N LEU A 18 -1.89 3.75 -8.35
CA LEU A 18 -1.84 4.92 -7.50
C LEU A 18 -3.08 5.80 -7.61
N ARG A 19 -3.53 6.14 -8.82
CA ARG A 19 -4.68 7.04 -9.04
C ARG A 19 -5.97 6.39 -8.55
N LEU A 20 -6.17 5.11 -8.85
CA LEU A 20 -7.33 4.37 -8.36
C LEU A 20 -7.34 4.27 -6.84
N THR A 21 -6.17 4.03 -6.24
CA THR A 21 -5.98 3.98 -4.79
C THR A 21 -6.32 5.32 -4.14
N VAL A 22 -5.85 6.44 -4.69
CA VAL A 22 -6.14 7.80 -4.19
C VAL A 22 -7.64 8.08 -4.23
N VAL A 23 -8.32 7.81 -5.35
CA VAL A 23 -9.78 8.00 -5.48
C VAL A 23 -10.54 7.12 -4.48
N LEU A 24 -10.15 5.86 -4.34
CA LEU A 24 -10.80 4.92 -3.43
C LEU A 24 -10.60 5.32 -1.96
N VAL A 25 -9.40 5.74 -1.57
CA VAL A 25 -9.11 6.29 -0.23
C VAL A 25 -10.01 7.49 0.05
N ALA A 26 -10.12 8.44 -0.88
CA ALA A 26 -10.98 9.62 -0.69
C ALA A 26 -12.45 9.24 -0.46
N LEU A 27 -12.98 8.31 -1.28
CA LEU A 27 -14.36 7.83 -1.17
C LEU A 27 -14.63 7.08 0.15
N LEU A 28 -13.66 6.33 0.65
CA LEU A 28 -13.76 5.57 1.90
C LEU A 28 -13.63 6.49 3.12
N GLN A 29 -12.64 7.39 3.13
CA GLN A 29 -12.46 8.37 4.19
C GLN A 29 -13.67 9.31 4.33
N ALA A 30 -14.28 9.72 3.21
CA ALA A 30 -15.52 10.52 3.22
C ALA A 30 -16.72 9.79 3.89
N ARG A 31 -16.64 8.45 4.02
CA ARG A 31 -17.62 7.61 4.72
C ARG A 31 -17.18 7.23 6.13
N GLY A 32 -16.09 7.82 6.64
CA GLY A 32 -15.55 7.53 7.98
C GLY A 32 -14.77 6.21 8.07
N VAL A 33 -14.36 5.63 6.94
CA VAL A 33 -13.56 4.40 6.91
C VAL A 33 -12.08 4.74 7.00
N MET A 34 -11.40 4.20 8.01
CA MET A 34 -9.94 4.30 8.12
C MET A 34 -9.28 3.53 6.98
N CYS A 35 -8.32 4.14 6.29
CA CYS A 35 -7.61 3.49 5.20
C CYS A 35 -6.18 3.19 5.64
N VAL A 36 -5.73 1.96 5.40
CA VAL A 36 -4.34 1.54 5.65
C VAL A 36 -3.69 1.05 4.36
N THR A 37 -2.36 1.11 4.29
CA THR A 37 -1.56 0.57 3.19
C THR A 37 -0.38 -0.24 3.72
N THR A 38 0.14 -1.16 2.91
CA THR A 38 1.30 -1.97 3.29
C THR A 38 2.59 -1.16 3.28
N VAL A 39 3.45 -1.42 4.25
CA VAL A 39 4.83 -0.93 4.31
C VAL A 39 5.75 -2.12 4.07
N ALA A 40 6.80 -1.91 3.27
CA ALA A 40 7.83 -2.90 3.03
C ALA A 40 9.22 -2.33 3.34
N GLU A 41 10.05 -3.14 3.97
CA GLU A 41 11.48 -2.91 4.07
C GLU A 41 12.14 -3.27 2.74
N ARG A 42 13.03 -2.39 2.26
CA ARG A 42 13.78 -2.59 1.02
C ARG A 42 15.24 -2.90 1.36
N GLU A 43 15.68 -4.10 1.01
CA GLU A 43 17.09 -4.48 1.01
C GLU A 43 17.64 -4.39 -0.41
N VAL A 44 18.73 -3.64 -0.59
CA VAL A 44 19.44 -3.55 -1.87
C VAL A 44 20.85 -4.05 -1.65
N ARG A 45 21.28 -5.00 -2.48
CA ARG A 45 22.65 -5.51 -2.49
C ARG A 45 23.25 -5.27 -3.86
N GLU A 46 24.49 -4.78 -3.87
CA GLU A 46 25.27 -4.57 -5.07
C GLU A 46 26.53 -5.42 -4.99
N GLU A 47 26.81 -6.16 -6.06
CA GLU A 47 27.97 -7.03 -6.18
C GLU A 47 28.72 -6.64 -7.46
N PRO A 48 29.94 -6.10 -7.38
CA PRO A 48 30.76 -5.84 -8.55
C PRO A 48 31.22 -7.17 -9.17
N LEU A 49 31.17 -7.27 -10.50
CA LEU A 49 31.53 -8.46 -11.25
C LEU A 49 32.91 -8.30 -11.91
N PRO A 50 33.60 -9.41 -12.25
CA PRO A 50 34.95 -9.36 -12.84
C PRO A 50 35.07 -8.62 -14.17
N ASP A 51 33.96 -8.43 -14.89
CA ASP A 51 33.88 -7.68 -16.14
C ASP A 51 33.65 -6.18 -15.95
N GLY A 52 33.62 -5.70 -14.69
CA GLY A 52 33.37 -4.31 -14.33
C GLY A 52 31.89 -3.95 -14.28
N SER A 53 30.97 -4.88 -14.55
CA SER A 53 29.54 -4.67 -14.34
C SER A 53 29.15 -4.81 -12.86
N VAL A 54 27.92 -4.40 -12.50
CA VAL A 54 27.39 -4.54 -11.13
C VAL A 54 26.10 -5.33 -11.18
N ARG A 55 26.03 -6.42 -10.42
CA ARG A 55 24.79 -7.13 -10.16
C ARG A 55 24.06 -6.44 -9.02
N MET A 56 22.80 -6.07 -9.26
CA MET A 56 21.94 -5.45 -8.25
C MET A 56 20.81 -6.40 -7.89
N GLU A 57 20.72 -6.76 -6.62
CA GLU A 57 19.61 -7.53 -6.07
C GLU A 57 18.74 -6.62 -5.19
N ARG A 58 17.42 -6.67 -5.41
CA ARG A 58 16.43 -5.90 -4.63
C ARG A 58 15.46 -6.87 -3.99
N ARG A 59 15.38 -6.87 -2.66
CA ARG A 59 14.39 -7.64 -1.89
C ARG A 59 13.46 -6.69 -1.16
N TYR A 60 12.18 -7.03 -1.14
CA TYR A 60 11.15 -6.30 -0.41
C TYR A 60 10.53 -7.26 0.60
N ARG A 61 10.63 -6.94 1.89
CA ARG A 61 10.00 -7.71 2.97
C ARG A 61 8.83 -6.92 3.52
N PHE A 62 7.67 -7.55 3.65
CA PHE A 62 6.52 -6.93 4.32
C PHE A 62 6.89 -6.57 5.76
N ALA A 63 6.70 -5.30 6.12
CA ALA A 63 7.05 -4.77 7.43
C ALA A 63 5.80 -4.48 8.29
N GLY A 64 4.66 -4.19 7.66
CA GLY A 64 3.42 -3.92 8.39
C GLY A 64 2.43 -3.08 7.60
N PHE A 65 1.50 -2.47 8.31
CA PHE A 65 0.54 -1.52 7.76
C PHE A 65 0.76 -0.13 8.35
N ARG A 66 0.42 0.90 7.60
CA ARG A 66 0.33 2.28 8.09
C ARG A 66 -0.96 2.93 7.65
N GLU A 67 -1.46 3.85 8.46
CA GLU A 67 -2.60 4.69 8.07
C GLU A 67 -2.23 5.57 6.88
N VAL A 68 -3.17 5.71 5.94
CA VAL A 68 -3.07 6.65 4.84
C VAL A 68 -3.57 8.01 5.33
N PRO A 69 -2.76 9.08 5.25
CA PRO A 69 -3.19 10.41 5.66
C PRO A 69 -4.48 10.85 4.98
N ALA A 70 -5.26 11.70 5.65
CA ALA A 70 -6.42 12.34 5.04
C ALA A 70 -5.98 13.13 3.80
N LEU A 71 -6.61 12.85 2.66
CA LEU A 71 -6.32 13.56 1.42
C LEU A 71 -6.98 14.94 1.45
N ALA A 72 -6.24 15.97 1.85
CA ALA A 72 -6.73 17.34 1.82
C ALA A 72 -6.81 17.85 0.36
N GLY A 73 -7.97 18.34 -0.07
CA GLY A 73 -8.11 19.14 -1.29
C GLY A 73 -8.55 18.41 -2.57
N LEU A 74 -8.95 17.13 -2.52
CA LEU A 74 -9.70 16.51 -3.61
C LEU A 74 -11.18 16.93 -3.51
N ARG A 75 -11.52 18.08 -4.09
CA ARG A 75 -12.90 18.51 -4.31
C ARG A 75 -13.18 18.56 -5.81
#